data_AF-A0A661DQ10-F1
#
_entry.id   AF-A0A661DQ10-F1
#
_cell.length_a   1.000
_cell.length_b   1.000
_cell.length_c   1.000
_cell.angle_alpha   90.00
_cell.angle_beta   90.00
_cell.angle_gamma   90.00
#
_symmetry.space_group_name_H-M   'P 1'
#
loop_
_entity.id
_entity.type
_entity.pdbx_description
1 polymer ?
#
loop_
_entity_poly.entity_id
_entity_poly.type
_entity_poly.pdbx_seq_one_letter_code
_entity_poly.pdbx_strand_id
1 'polypeptide(L)'
;MNKNTGIMRLVYACQYSWQGFRSALVNEAAFLQEFVALVLLTGLSFVLDVSSFERLAMIVSLVLILIVEILNSAIECVVDRISNEHHTLSGRAKDYGSLAVLLSILIATAIWTVILVN
;
A
#
# COMPACT_ATOMS: atom_id res chain seq x y z
N MET A 1 3.28 30.90 3.95
CA MET A 1 2.41 29.77 3.56
C MET A 1 1.06 29.99 4.21
N ASN A 2 0.06 30.47 3.46
CA ASN A 2 -1.28 30.68 4.02
C ASN A 2 -1.81 29.34 4.50
N LYS A 3 -2.07 29.22 5.82
CA LYS A 3 -2.67 28.02 6.39
C LYS A 3 -4.12 27.97 5.90
N ASN A 4 -4.40 27.12 4.92
CA ASN A 4 -5.76 26.87 4.47
C ASN A 4 -6.54 26.29 5.66
N THR A 5 -7.50 27.05 6.20
CA THR A 5 -8.33 26.66 7.35
C THR A 5 -9.69 26.13 6.86
N GLY A 6 -10.31 25.25 7.66
CA GLY A 6 -11.67 24.73 7.39
C GLY A 6 -11.77 23.70 6.26
N ILE A 7 -12.93 23.67 5.59
CA ILE A 7 -13.29 22.75 4.49
C ILE A 7 -12.25 22.76 3.37
N MET A 8 -11.62 23.92 3.15
CA MET A 8 -10.64 24.07 2.09
C MET A 8 -9.40 23.18 2.31
N ARG A 9 -9.02 22.92 3.57
CA ARG A 9 -7.94 21.97 3.90
C ARG A 9 -8.31 20.54 3.54
N LEU A 10 -9.56 20.15 3.76
CA LEU A 10 -10.06 18.80 3.46
C LEU A 10 -10.03 18.53 1.95
N VAL A 11 -10.52 19.50 1.16
CA VAL A 11 -10.50 19.41 -0.31
C VAL A 11 -9.06 19.28 -0.83
N TYR A 12 -8.12 20.10 -0.34
CA TYR A 12 -6.72 19.96 -0.73
C TYR A 12 -6.12 18.62 -0.31
N ALA A 13 -6.44 18.12 0.89
CA ALA A 13 -6.00 16.79 1.31
C ALA A 13 -6.51 15.70 0.36
N CYS A 14 -7.80 15.70 -0.01
CA CYS A 14 -8.36 14.78 -0.99
C CYS A 14 -7.66 14.92 -2.36
N GLN A 15 -7.39 16.15 -2.81
CA GLN A 15 -6.71 16.40 -4.07
C GLN A 15 -5.26 15.88 -4.07
N TYR A 16 -4.53 16.04 -2.96
CA TYR A 16 -3.18 15.49 -2.82
C TYR A 16 -3.19 13.97 -2.75
N SER A 17 -4.14 13.37 -2.03
CA SER A 17 -4.32 11.91 -2.00
C SER A 17 -4.63 11.35 -3.38
N TRP A 18 -5.49 12.02 -4.16
CA TRP A 18 -5.81 11.61 -5.53
C TRP A 18 -4.60 11.70 -6.47
N GLN A 19 -3.80 12.76 -6.35
CA GLN A 19 -2.56 12.88 -7.11
C GLN A 19 -1.57 11.76 -6.77
N GLY A 20 -1.40 11.45 -5.49
CA GLY A 20 -0.55 10.35 -5.03
C GLY A 20 -1.03 9.00 -5.57
N PHE A 21 -2.32 8.71 -5.46
CA PHE A 21 -2.91 7.48 -5.98
C PHE A 21 -2.72 7.32 -7.50
N ARG A 22 -2.99 8.38 -8.27
CA ARG A 22 -2.77 8.35 -9.73
C ARG A 22 -1.28 8.17 -10.07
N SER A 23 -0.39 8.80 -9.32
CA SER A 23 1.06 8.63 -9.52
C SER A 23 1.49 7.18 -9.28
N ALA A 24 1.04 6.56 -8.19
CA ALA A 24 1.36 5.18 -7.87
C ALA A 24 0.85 4.21 -8.97
N LEU A 25 -0.38 4.39 -9.46
CA LEU A 25 -0.92 3.55 -10.54
C LEU A 25 -0.14 3.64 -11.86
N VAL A 26 0.46 4.78 -12.16
CA VAL A 26 1.14 5.02 -13.45
C VAL A 26 2.63 4.68 -13.39
N ASN A 27 3.28 4.99 -12.27
CA ASN A 27 4.73 4.90 -12.17
C ASN A 27 5.21 3.62 -11.46
N GLU A 28 4.37 2.99 -10.64
CA GLU A 28 4.77 1.84 -9.81
C GLU A 28 4.08 0.57 -10.30
N ALA A 29 4.81 -0.26 -11.04
CA ALA A 29 4.28 -1.52 -11.57
C ALA A 29 3.87 -2.51 -10.46
N ALA A 30 4.61 -2.54 -9.35
CA ALA A 30 4.29 -3.36 -8.18
C ALA A 30 2.96 -2.91 -7.54
N PHE A 31 2.80 -1.61 -7.29
CA PHE A 31 1.53 -1.05 -6.81
C PHE A 31 0.34 -1.41 -7.70
N LEU A 32 0.48 -1.37 -9.03
CA LEU A 32 -0.60 -1.76 -9.94
C LEU A 32 -0.99 -3.23 -9.77
N GLN A 33 -0.01 -4.14 -9.66
CA GLN A 33 -0.26 -5.57 -9.45
C GLN A 33 -0.99 -5.82 -8.13
N GLU A 34 -0.52 -5.19 -7.06
CA GLU A 34 -1.13 -5.30 -5.74
C GLU A 34 -2.53 -4.69 -5.70
N PHE A 35 -2.76 -3.58 -6.41
CA PHE A 35 -4.08 -2.95 -6.50
C PHE A 35 -5.07 -3.83 -7.26
N VAL A 36 -4.64 -4.45 -8.36
CA VAL A 36 -5.45 -5.44 -9.08
C VAL A 36 -5.75 -6.64 -8.18
N ALA A 37 -4.77 -7.15 -7.46
CA ALA A 37 -4.97 -8.23 -6.49
C ALA A 37 -5.97 -7.83 -5.41
N LEU A 38 -5.86 -6.62 -4.85
CA LEU A 38 -6.80 -6.07 -3.88
C LEU A 38 -8.23 -6.07 -4.42
N VAL A 39 -8.46 -5.56 -5.63
CA VAL A 39 -9.81 -5.51 -6.24
C VAL A 39 -10.37 -6.92 -6.45
N LEU A 40 -9.60 -7.82 -7.04
CA LEU A 40 -10.05 -9.18 -7.34
C LEU A 40 -10.32 -10.00 -6.08
N LEU A 41 -9.39 -9.97 -5.12
CA LEU A 41 -9.50 -10.73 -3.87
C LEU A 41 -10.57 -10.12 -2.94
N THR A 42 -10.76 -8.81 -2.93
CA THR A 42 -11.90 -8.19 -2.24
C THR A 42 -13.21 -8.65 -2.85
N GLY A 43 -13.34 -8.66 -4.19
CA GLY A 43 -14.51 -9.19 -4.87
C GLY A 43 -14.78 -10.66 -4.51
N LEU A 44 -13.73 -11.48 -4.50
CA LEU A 44 -13.79 -12.89 -4.10
C LEU A 44 -14.27 -13.06 -2.65
N SER A 45 -13.83 -12.23 -1.71
CA SER A 45 -14.20 -12.36 -0.30
C SER A 45 -15.70 -12.16 -0.03
N PHE A 46 -16.42 -11.45 -0.91
CA PHE A 46 -17.89 -11.32 -0.84
C PHE A 46 -18.63 -12.55 -1.34
N VAL A 47 -17.99 -13.40 -2.15
CA VAL A 47 -18.57 -14.65 -2.65
C VAL A 47 -18.32 -15.81 -1.66
N LEU A 48 -17.29 -15.69 -0.82
CA LEU A 48 -16.97 -16.69 0.20
C LEU A 48 -17.98 -16.66 1.36
N ASP A 49 -18.34 -17.87 1.83
CA ASP A 49 -19.15 -18.09 3.03
C ASP A 49 -18.28 -17.95 4.29
N VAL A 50 -17.92 -16.70 4.60
CA VAL A 50 -17.12 -16.31 5.77
C VAL A 50 -17.87 -15.28 6.59
N SER A 51 -17.58 -15.23 7.88
CA SER A 51 -18.17 -14.22 8.77
C SER A 51 -17.77 -12.80 8.35
N SER A 52 -18.56 -11.82 8.78
CA SER A 52 -18.27 -10.40 8.52
C SER A 52 -16.91 -9.96 9.06
N PHE A 53 -16.47 -10.53 10.19
CA PHE A 53 -15.17 -10.21 10.79
C PHE A 53 -14.01 -10.81 10.00
N GLU A 54 -14.14 -12.05 9.53
CA GLU A 54 -13.14 -12.70 8.68
C GLU A 54 -13.01 -11.96 7.34
N ARG A 55 -14.14 -11.62 6.71
CA ARG A 55 -14.14 -10.81 5.48
C ARG A 55 -13.45 -9.47 5.68
N LEU A 56 -13.73 -8.78 6.78
CA LEU A 56 -13.06 -7.52 7.11
C LEU A 56 -11.56 -7.72 7.29
N ALA A 57 -11.11 -8.77 8.00
CA ALA A 57 -9.69 -9.08 8.17
C ALA A 57 -9.00 -9.35 6.83
N MET A 58 -9.64 -10.11 5.93
CA MET A 58 -9.14 -10.38 4.58
C MET A 58 -8.95 -9.08 3.80
N ILE A 59 -9.95 -8.19 3.79
CA ILE A 59 -9.89 -6.90 3.06
C ILE A 59 -8.83 -5.98 3.68
N VAL A 60 -8.81 -5.83 5.01
CA VAL A 60 -7.83 -4.98 5.71
C VAL A 60 -6.40 -5.45 5.43
N SER A 61 -6.17 -6.76 5.35
CA SER A 61 -4.84 -7.30 5.03
C SER A 61 -4.36 -6.92 3.63
N LEU A 62 -5.26 -6.85 2.64
CA LEU A 62 -4.94 -6.40 1.29
C LEU A 62 -4.67 -4.89 1.25
N VAL A 63 -5.47 -4.11 1.99
CA VAL A 63 -5.25 -2.66 2.11
C VAL A 63 -3.92 -2.36 2.79
N LEU A 64 -3.50 -3.18 3.76
CA LEU A 64 -2.20 -3.04 4.43
C LEU A 64 -1.05 -3.18 3.43
N ILE A 65 -1.13 -4.11 2.47
CA ILE A 65 -0.12 -4.24 1.41
C ILE A 65 0.04 -2.92 0.67
N LEU A 66 -1.05 -2.33 0.17
CA LEU A 66 -1.01 -1.06 -0.56
C LEU A 66 -0.48 0.11 0.29
N ILE A 67 -0.81 0.15 1.58
CA ILE A 67 -0.27 1.17 2.49
C ILE A 67 1.24 1.04 2.57
N VAL A 68 1.74 -0.17 2.78
CA VAL A 68 3.17 -0.43 2.93
C VAL A 68 3.92 -0.18 1.62
N GLU A 69 3.34 -0.55 0.48
CA GLU A 69 3.90 -0.29 -0.84
C GLU A 69 4.01 1.21 -1.14
N ILE A 70 2.95 2.00 -0.88
CA ILE A 70 3.01 3.46 -1.04
C ILE A 70 4.10 4.07 -0.14
N LEU A 71 4.27 3.56 1.08
CA LEU A 71 5.34 4.01 1.98
C LEU A 71 6.72 3.59 1.45
N ASN A 72 6.86 2.39 0.89
CA ASN A 72 8.09 1.94 0.24
C ASN A 72 8.45 2.86 -0.94
N SER A 73 7.53 3.10 -1.88
CA SER A 73 7.76 4.00 -3.01
C SER A 73 8.07 5.44 -2.59
N ALA A 74 7.46 5.92 -1.49
CA ALA A 74 7.79 7.23 -0.93
C ALA A 74 9.23 7.29 -0.41
N ILE A 75 9.71 6.23 0.26
CA ILE A 75 11.10 6.11 0.70
C ILE A 75 12.03 6.06 -0.52
N GLU A 76 11.72 5.25 -1.52
CA GLU A 76 12.49 5.15 -2.75
C GLU A 76 12.61 6.50 -3.47
N CYS A 77 11.50 7.23 -3.63
CA CYS A 77 11.49 8.58 -4.21
C CYS A 77 12.40 9.55 -3.45
N VAL A 78 12.41 9.50 -2.11
CA VAL A 78 13.28 10.36 -1.30
C VAL A 78 14.74 9.96 -1.46
N VAL A 79 15.03 8.66 -1.42
CA VAL A 79 16.40 8.13 -1.56
C VAL A 79 16.98 8.45 -2.92
N ASP A 80 16.20 8.25 -3.99
CA ASP A 80 16.60 8.51 -5.37
C ASP A 80 16.76 9.99 -5.68
N ARG A 81 16.04 10.86 -4.94
CA ARG A 81 16.22 12.30 -5.07
C ARG A 81 17.54 12.80 -4.46
N ILE A 82 18.06 12.15 -3.41
CA ILE A 82 19.20 12.65 -2.62
C ILE A 82 20.54 12.22 -3.21
N SER A 83 20.68 11.01 -3.75
CA SER A 83 21.97 10.49 -4.22
C SER A 83 21.84 9.63 -5.46
N ASN A 84 22.53 10.02 -6.53
CA ASN A 84 22.75 9.18 -7.72
C ASN A 84 23.96 8.24 -7.56
N GLU A 85 24.83 8.47 -6.57
CA GLU A 85 25.92 7.55 -6.22
C GLU A 85 25.41 6.47 -5.25
N HIS A 86 25.79 5.22 -5.47
CA HIS A 86 25.43 4.11 -4.59
C HIS A 86 26.04 4.29 -3.20
N HIS A 87 25.23 4.78 -2.26
CA HIS A 87 25.58 4.85 -0.85
C HIS A 87 25.00 3.65 -0.09
N THR A 88 25.78 3.05 0.80
CA THR A 88 25.39 1.84 1.55
C THR A 88 24.12 2.04 2.39
N LEU A 89 23.94 3.22 2.98
CA LEU A 89 22.71 3.55 3.73
C LEU A 89 21.48 3.70 2.82
N SER A 90 21.64 4.22 1.61
CA SER A 90 20.54 4.32 0.63
C SER A 90 20.06 2.95 0.19
N GLY A 91 20.99 2.01 -0.02
CA GLY A 91 20.65 0.60 -0.27
C GLY A 91 19.83 0.00 0.87
N ARG A 92 20.30 0.13 2.11
CA ARG A 92 19.57 -0.38 3.29
C ARG A 92 18.17 0.20 3.46
N ALA A 93 17.99 1.48 3.16
CA ALA A 93 16.66 2.11 3.24
C ALA A 93 15.66 1.46 2.27
N LYS A 94 16.10 1.17 1.03
CA LYS A 94 15.30 0.45 0.03
C LYS A 94 15.05 -1.00 0.46
N ASP A 95 16.08 -1.68 0.96
CA ASP A 95 15.96 -3.07 1.43
C ASP A 95 14.93 -3.21 2.55
N TYR A 96 14.91 -2.26 3.50
CA TYR A 96 13.93 -2.26 4.60
C TYR A 96 12.51 -1.96 4.13
N GLY A 97 12.34 -1.06 3.15
CA GLY A 97 11.04 -0.80 2.55
C GLY A 97 10.51 -2.04 1.82
N SER A 98 11.32 -2.68 0.99
CA SER A 98 10.98 -3.93 0.30
C SER A 98 10.68 -5.08 1.27
N LEU A 99 11.43 -5.20 2.38
CA LEU A 99 11.16 -6.19 3.43
C LEU A 99 9.80 -5.94 4.10
N ALA A 100 9.44 -4.68 4.34
CA ALA A 100 8.13 -4.36 4.92
C ALA A 100 6.99 -4.79 3.98
N VAL A 101 7.12 -4.57 2.67
CA VAL A 101 6.15 -5.03 1.66
C VAL A 101 6.02 -6.55 1.72
N LEU A 102 7.14 -7.28 1.71
CA LEU A 102 7.14 -8.74 1.85
C LEU A 102 6.42 -9.21 3.12
N LEU A 103 6.69 -8.59 4.27
CA LEU A 103 6.04 -8.93 5.52
C LEU A 103 4.52 -8.69 5.47
N SER A 104 4.08 -7.62 4.81
CA SER A 104 2.65 -7.34 4.64
C SER A 104 1.95 -8.40 3.76
N ILE A 105 2.62 -8.88 2.70
CA ILE A 105 2.15 -9.98 1.85
C ILE A 105 2.06 -11.29 2.65
N LEU A 106 3.05 -11.58 3.49
CA LEU A 106 3.03 -12.76 4.36
C LEU A 106 1.89 -12.71 5.37
N ILE A 107 1.60 -11.54 5.96
CA ILE A 107 0.46 -11.35 6.85
C ILE A 107 -0.86 -11.61 6.10
N ALA A 108 -1.05 -11.03 4.93
CA ALA A 108 -2.26 -11.25 4.13
C ALA A 108 -2.41 -12.73 3.74
N THR A 109 -1.33 -13.36 3.30
CA THR A 109 -1.31 -14.79 2.95
C THR A 109 -1.69 -15.66 4.16
N ALA A 110 -1.16 -15.36 5.34
CA ALA A 110 -1.48 -16.08 6.56
C ALA A 110 -2.96 -15.91 6.95
N ILE A 111 -3.48 -14.68 6.93
CA ILE A 111 -4.90 -14.40 7.24
C ILE A 111 -5.82 -15.18 6.28
N TRP A 112 -5.55 -15.09 4.98
CA TRP A 112 -6.33 -15.79 3.97
C TRP A 112 -6.26 -17.31 4.11
N THR A 113 -5.06 -17.85 4.37
CA THR A 113 -4.87 -19.29 4.56
C THR A 113 -5.63 -19.79 5.79
N VAL A 114 -5.53 -19.08 6.91
CA VAL A 114 -6.23 -19.46 8.15
C VAL A 114 -7.74 -19.46 7.95
N ILE A 115 -8.29 -18.44 7.29
CA ILE A 115 -9.75 -18.32 7.08
C ILE A 115 -10.27 -19.35 6.07
N LEU A 116 -9.48 -19.72 5.06
CA LEU A 116 -9.92 -20.66 4.03
C LEU A 116 -9.76 -22.15 4.43
N VAL A 117 -8.84 -22.44 5.34
CA VAL A 117 -8.50 -23.82 5.75
C VAL A 117 -9.20 -24.24 7.05
N ASN A 118 -9.60 -23.27 7.88
CA ASN A 118 -10.31 -23.49 9.13
C ASN A 118 -11.82 -23.36 8.95
#